data_AF-A0A837HYV0-F1
#
_entry.id   AF-A0A837HYV0-F1
#
_cell.length_a   1.000
_cell.length_b   1.000
_cell.length_c   1.000
_cell.angle_alpha   90.00
_cell.angle_beta   90.00
_cell.angle_gamma   90.00
#
_symmetry.space_group_name_H-M   'P 1'
#
loop_
_entity.id
_entity.type
_entity.pdbx_description
1 polymer ?
#
loop_
_entity_poly.entity_id
_entity_poly.type
_entity_poly.pdbx_seq_one_letter_code
_entity_poly.pdbx_strand_id
1 'polypeptide(L)'
;METEKKEVVKDPKARSRSYPRYNLEEAIKFVEIVSKLGRKNISEKSIAAENGKSITNSGFIGRMSSAKQFGLISKDEGKLSLTQLGNEIMFPPDDISKVRAIKKAFTMPTLYKELLDAFGGTKIPEYSSLGNRLVNDYGIETGARGLASKNFIKSAEYAEVIQNGILVVDAELTMPDSNSKDMADTFNNNINKNANQNIRQPAIQSDNMVFEFFGGVKLVIPRSKKASDAVMDGELKIIKIGLNEFSEKFCKKEGLSEETNGDKE
;
A
#
# COMPACT_ATOMS: atom_id res chain seq x y z
N MET A 1 38.68 -46.12 -1.73
CA MET A 1 38.05 -45.01 -0.97
C MET A 1 37.33 -44.15 -1.99
N GLU A 2 36.08 -44.49 -2.29
CA GLU A 2 35.22 -43.71 -3.17
C GLU A 2 34.44 -42.73 -2.30
N THR A 3 34.58 -41.44 -2.57
CA THR A 3 33.85 -40.37 -1.91
C THR A 3 32.52 -40.16 -2.61
N GLU A 4 31.46 -40.66 -1.98
CA GLU A 4 30.08 -40.47 -2.38
C GLU A 4 29.67 -38.99 -2.15
N LYS A 5 29.47 -38.24 -3.23
CA LYS A 5 28.92 -36.87 -3.18
C LYS A 5 27.41 -36.97 -2.92
N LYS A 6 26.98 -36.60 -1.72
CA LYS A 6 25.57 -36.32 -1.42
C LYS A 6 25.10 -35.09 -2.20
N GLU A 7 24.23 -35.31 -3.18
CA GLU A 7 23.45 -34.26 -3.84
C GLU A 7 22.42 -33.70 -2.84
N VAL A 8 22.56 -32.41 -2.51
CA VAL A 8 21.59 -31.67 -1.70
C VAL A 8 20.46 -31.24 -2.64
N VAL A 9 19.36 -32.00 -2.64
CA VAL A 9 18.12 -31.62 -3.32
C VAL A 9 17.52 -30.44 -2.56
N LYS A 10 17.60 -29.25 -3.15
CA LYS A 10 17.05 -28.01 -2.58
C LYS A 10 15.58 -27.92 -2.96
N ASP A 11 14.69 -28.01 -1.98
CA ASP A 11 13.24 -27.87 -2.20
C ASP A 11 12.90 -26.62 -3.03
N PRO A 12 11.93 -26.69 -3.96
CA PRO A 12 11.54 -25.56 -4.79
C PRO A 12 11.00 -24.46 -3.87
N LYS A 13 11.83 -23.43 -3.67
CA LYS A 13 11.53 -22.28 -2.82
C LYS A 13 10.18 -21.69 -3.26
N ALA A 14 9.21 -21.67 -2.35
CA ALA A 14 7.91 -21.06 -2.60
C ALA A 14 8.11 -19.64 -3.13
N ARG A 15 7.43 -19.30 -4.24
CA ARG A 15 7.56 -17.97 -4.86
C ARG A 15 7.02 -16.91 -3.90
N SER A 16 7.78 -15.84 -3.69
CA SER A 16 7.32 -14.67 -2.93
C SER A 16 5.97 -14.19 -3.43
N ARG A 17 5.11 -13.75 -2.51
CA ARG A 17 3.89 -13.01 -2.88
C ARG A 17 4.23 -11.82 -3.79
N SER A 18 3.32 -11.50 -4.72
CA SER A 18 3.49 -10.37 -5.64
C SER A 18 3.48 -9.03 -4.90
N TYR A 19 4.42 -8.15 -5.26
CA TYR A 19 4.48 -6.76 -4.80
C TYR A 19 5.13 -5.88 -5.89
N PRO A 20 4.92 -4.54 -5.86
CA PRO A 20 5.65 -3.62 -6.71
C PRO A 20 7.17 -3.66 -6.44
N ARG A 21 7.94 -4.11 -7.43
CA ARG A 21 9.41 -4.20 -7.35
C ARG A 21 10.08 -2.83 -7.41
N TYR A 22 9.37 -1.83 -7.89
CA TYR A 22 9.73 -0.41 -7.88
C TYR A 22 8.64 0.36 -7.16
N ASN A 23 9.01 1.48 -6.52
CA ASN A 23 8.06 2.36 -5.85
C ASN A 23 7.17 3.12 -6.87
N LEU A 24 6.14 3.80 -6.36
CA LEU A 24 5.16 4.52 -7.17
C LEU A 24 5.79 5.60 -8.04
N GLU A 25 6.74 6.37 -7.49
CA GLU A 25 7.46 7.41 -8.24
C GLU A 25 8.19 6.83 -9.47
N GLU A 26 8.96 5.76 -9.29
CA GLU A 26 9.69 5.10 -10.39
C GLU A 26 8.74 4.46 -11.42
N ALA A 27 7.58 3.99 -10.97
CA ALA A 27 6.54 3.49 -11.86
C ALA A 27 5.91 4.63 -12.69
N ILE A 28 5.67 5.79 -12.10
CA ILE A 28 5.16 6.98 -12.80
C ILE A 28 6.19 7.50 -13.80
N LYS A 29 7.49 7.57 -13.44
CA LYS A 29 8.57 7.91 -14.39
C LYS A 29 8.62 6.96 -15.59
N PHE A 30 8.37 5.67 -15.37
CA PHE A 30 8.24 4.72 -16.48
C PHE A 30 7.03 5.05 -17.36
N VAL A 31 5.90 5.39 -16.76
CA VAL A 31 4.66 5.77 -17.47
C VAL A 31 4.84 7.07 -18.27
N GLU A 32 5.65 8.01 -17.80
CA GLU A 32 6.03 9.21 -18.57
C GLU A 32 6.77 8.87 -19.88
N ILE A 33 7.61 7.82 -19.87
CA ILE A 33 8.27 7.35 -21.10
C ILE A 33 7.22 6.72 -22.04
N VAL A 34 6.29 5.94 -21.48
CA VAL A 34 5.18 5.37 -22.26
C VAL A 34 4.32 6.48 -22.88
N SER A 35 3.96 7.50 -22.12
CA SER A 35 3.07 8.58 -22.56
C SER A 35 3.67 9.44 -23.68
N LYS A 36 5.00 9.59 -23.72
CA LYS A 36 5.72 10.25 -24.82
C LYS A 36 5.57 9.54 -26.17
N LEU A 37 5.47 8.21 -26.15
CA LEU A 37 5.32 7.38 -27.36
C LEU A 37 3.86 7.24 -27.80
N GLY A 38 2.92 7.51 -26.89
CA GLY A 38 1.49 7.48 -27.19
C GLY A 38 0.65 7.18 -25.94
N ARG A 39 -0.64 6.91 -26.13
CA ARG A 39 -1.55 6.55 -25.03
C ARG A 39 -2.02 5.10 -25.05
N LYS A 40 -2.11 4.48 -26.23
CA LYS A 40 -2.66 3.13 -26.41
C LYS A 40 -1.82 2.33 -27.41
N ASN A 41 -1.77 1.02 -27.22
CA ASN A 41 -1.19 0.04 -28.14
C ASN A 41 0.28 0.26 -28.52
N ILE A 42 1.09 0.72 -27.56
CA ILE A 42 2.51 1.03 -27.77
C ILE A 42 3.32 -0.24 -27.59
N SER A 43 4.19 -0.59 -28.54
CA SER A 43 4.99 -1.81 -28.43
C SER A 43 6.00 -1.74 -27.27
N GLU A 44 6.16 -2.85 -26.54
CA GLU A 44 7.20 -2.96 -25.49
C GLU A 44 8.61 -2.71 -26.03
N LYS A 45 8.85 -3.10 -27.29
CA LYS A 45 10.14 -2.87 -27.97
C LYS A 45 10.43 -1.39 -28.16
N SER A 46 9.42 -0.59 -28.53
CA SER A 46 9.56 0.86 -28.68
C SER A 46 9.84 1.52 -27.33
N ILE A 47 9.13 1.13 -26.27
CA ILE A 47 9.32 1.70 -24.93
C ILE A 47 10.69 1.31 -24.36
N ALA A 48 11.13 0.07 -24.58
CA ALA A 48 12.45 -0.38 -24.17
C ALA A 48 13.55 0.42 -24.90
N ALA A 49 13.41 0.62 -26.22
CA ALA A 49 14.33 1.43 -27.01
C ALA A 49 14.41 2.88 -26.52
N GLU A 50 13.26 3.53 -26.27
CA GLU A 50 13.20 4.89 -25.72
C GLU A 50 13.84 5.00 -24.33
N ASN A 51 13.67 3.97 -23.49
CA ASN A 51 14.29 3.89 -22.17
C ASN A 51 15.79 3.48 -22.24
N GLY A 52 16.35 3.25 -23.43
CA GLY A 52 17.73 2.77 -23.61
C GLY A 52 17.98 1.40 -22.97
N LYS A 53 16.97 0.52 -22.98
CA LYS A 53 17.00 -0.84 -22.40
C LYS A 53 16.57 -1.90 -23.41
N SER A 54 16.89 -3.16 -23.11
CA SER A 54 16.31 -4.32 -23.77
C SER A 54 14.97 -4.70 -23.14
N ILE A 55 14.07 -5.30 -23.92
CA ILE A 55 12.84 -5.92 -23.42
C ILE A 55 13.10 -7.03 -22.39
N THR A 56 14.28 -7.66 -22.44
CA THR A 56 14.73 -8.69 -21.49
C THR A 56 15.39 -8.12 -20.23
N ASN A 57 15.57 -6.79 -20.15
CA ASN A 57 16.20 -6.16 -18.99
C ASN A 57 15.30 -6.31 -17.74
N SER A 58 15.87 -6.87 -16.67
CA SER A 58 15.12 -7.15 -15.43
C SER A 58 14.52 -5.89 -14.78
N GLY A 59 15.20 -4.75 -14.92
CA GLY A 59 14.72 -3.47 -14.41
C GLY A 59 13.61 -2.85 -15.28
N PHE A 60 13.67 -3.03 -16.60
CA PHE A 60 12.57 -2.67 -17.50
C PHE A 60 11.32 -3.49 -17.17
N ILE A 61 11.45 -4.82 -17.11
CA ILE A 61 10.37 -5.74 -16.76
C ILE A 61 9.80 -5.40 -15.37
N GLY A 62 10.66 -5.11 -14.40
CA GLY A 62 10.25 -4.75 -13.05
C GLY A 62 9.48 -3.44 -12.97
N ARG A 63 9.88 -2.40 -13.71
CA ARG A 63 9.15 -1.12 -13.78
C ARG A 63 7.80 -1.29 -14.47
N MET A 64 7.77 -1.98 -15.61
CA MET A 64 6.52 -2.31 -16.31
C MET A 64 5.55 -3.08 -15.41
N SER A 65 6.04 -4.12 -14.71
CA SER A 65 5.23 -4.90 -13.77
C SER A 65 4.72 -4.06 -12.59
N SER A 66 5.56 -3.16 -12.06
CA SER A 66 5.16 -2.27 -10.95
C SER A 66 4.11 -1.25 -11.41
N ALA A 67 4.30 -0.62 -12.58
CA ALA A 67 3.31 0.28 -13.18
C ALA A 67 1.97 -0.41 -13.44
N LYS A 68 1.98 -1.68 -13.85
CA LYS A 68 0.76 -2.50 -13.97
C LYS A 68 0.10 -2.73 -12.61
N GLN A 69 0.87 -3.07 -11.58
CA GLN A 69 0.34 -3.28 -10.22
C GLN A 69 -0.25 -2.00 -9.59
N PHE A 70 0.32 -0.84 -9.90
CA PHE A 70 -0.23 0.47 -9.52
C PHE A 70 -1.42 0.90 -10.40
N GLY A 71 -1.86 0.08 -11.35
CA GLY A 71 -3.01 0.36 -12.20
C GLY A 71 -2.76 1.47 -13.22
N LEU A 72 -1.52 1.82 -13.54
CA LEU A 72 -1.15 2.94 -14.43
C LEU A 72 -1.18 2.53 -15.91
N ILE A 73 -0.88 1.27 -16.18
CA ILE A 73 -0.84 0.69 -17.53
C ILE A 73 -1.53 -0.66 -17.59
N SER A 74 -2.10 -0.97 -18.74
CA SER A 74 -2.52 -2.31 -19.11
C SER A 74 -1.56 -2.87 -20.16
N LYS A 75 -1.42 -4.19 -20.19
CA LYS A 75 -0.62 -4.93 -21.17
C LYS A 75 -1.52 -5.90 -21.91
N ASP A 76 -1.50 -5.82 -23.23
CA ASP A 76 -2.21 -6.72 -24.13
C ASP A 76 -1.30 -7.10 -25.30
N GLU A 77 -1.13 -8.39 -25.56
CA GLU A 77 -0.30 -8.93 -26.65
C GLU A 77 1.07 -8.24 -26.88
N GLY A 78 1.79 -7.91 -25.81
CA GLY A 78 3.11 -7.25 -25.90
C GLY A 78 3.06 -5.75 -26.22
N LYS A 79 1.87 -5.17 -26.15
CA LYS A 79 1.60 -3.74 -26.26
C LYS A 79 1.11 -3.20 -24.93
N LEU A 80 1.47 -1.95 -24.65
CA LEU A 80 1.12 -1.22 -23.45
C LEU A 80 0.16 -0.09 -23.77
N SER A 81 -0.81 0.11 -22.90
CA SER A 81 -1.76 1.22 -22.95
C SER A 81 -1.83 1.89 -21.58
N LEU A 82 -1.94 3.22 -21.55
CA LEU A 82 -2.28 3.94 -20.34
C LEU A 82 -3.72 3.57 -19.93
N THR A 83 -3.93 3.24 -18.66
CA THR A 83 -5.26 3.10 -18.09
C THR A 83 -5.91 4.47 -17.91
N GLN A 84 -7.19 4.52 -17.50
CA GLN A 84 -7.81 5.78 -17.08
C GLN A 84 -6.98 6.47 -15.99
N LEU A 85 -6.58 5.74 -14.95
CA LEU A 85 -5.77 6.25 -13.85
C LEU A 85 -4.40 6.75 -14.32
N GLY A 86 -3.75 6.03 -15.24
CA GLY A 86 -2.50 6.48 -15.87
C GLY A 86 -2.67 7.80 -16.64
N ASN A 87 -3.79 7.96 -17.36
CA ASN A 87 -4.09 9.22 -18.04
C ASN A 87 -4.38 10.36 -17.06
N GLU A 88 -5.09 10.12 -15.97
CA GLU A 88 -5.38 11.13 -14.94
C GLU A 88 -4.09 11.67 -14.28
N ILE A 89 -3.05 10.84 -14.14
CA ILE A 89 -1.75 11.28 -13.58
C ILE A 89 -0.89 11.98 -14.64
N MET A 90 -0.88 11.49 -15.88
CA MET A 90 -0.05 12.04 -16.97
C MET A 90 -0.62 13.31 -17.59
N PHE A 91 -1.93 13.42 -17.65
CA PHE A 91 -2.67 14.51 -18.28
C PHE A 91 -3.79 15.01 -17.34
N PRO A 92 -3.44 15.47 -16.12
CA PRO A 92 -4.42 15.93 -15.16
C PRO A 92 -5.07 17.25 -15.62
N PRO A 93 -6.36 17.47 -15.34
CA PRO A 93 -7.00 18.77 -15.58
C PRO A 93 -6.47 19.85 -14.62
N ASP A 94 -6.03 19.47 -13.43
CA ASP A 94 -5.53 20.34 -12.37
C ASP A 94 -4.67 19.56 -11.36
N ASP A 95 -3.91 20.26 -10.53
CA ASP A 95 -2.99 19.63 -9.56
C ASP A 95 -3.71 18.80 -8.49
N ILE A 96 -4.93 19.17 -8.09
CA ILE A 96 -5.71 18.43 -7.08
C ILE A 96 -6.12 17.08 -7.66
N SER A 97 -6.58 17.06 -8.91
CA SER A 97 -6.91 15.84 -9.64
C SER A 97 -5.69 14.93 -9.78
N LYS A 98 -4.50 15.49 -10.05
CA LYS A 98 -3.24 14.72 -10.10
C LYS A 98 -2.91 14.06 -8.75
N VAL A 99 -2.95 14.83 -7.66
CA VAL A 99 -2.67 14.34 -6.31
C VAL A 99 -3.65 13.23 -5.93
N ARG A 100 -4.95 13.41 -6.21
CA ARG A 100 -5.97 12.38 -5.98
C ARG A 100 -5.67 11.09 -6.75
N ALA A 101 -5.30 11.21 -8.03
CA ALA A 101 -4.98 10.05 -8.86
C ALA A 101 -3.72 9.32 -8.38
N ILE A 102 -2.69 10.04 -7.91
CA ILE A 102 -1.48 9.44 -7.32
C ILE A 102 -1.84 8.66 -6.04
N LYS A 103 -2.65 9.25 -5.15
CA LYS A 103 -3.14 8.56 -3.94
C LYS A 103 -3.95 7.31 -4.28
N LYS A 104 -4.81 7.37 -5.29
CA LYS A 104 -5.56 6.21 -5.79
C LYS A 104 -4.62 5.13 -6.36
N ALA A 105 -3.59 5.51 -7.12
CA ALA A 105 -2.61 4.56 -7.63
C ALA A 105 -1.88 3.82 -6.50
N PHE A 106 -1.55 4.49 -5.39
CA PHE A 106 -0.96 3.86 -4.22
C PHE A 106 -1.84 2.74 -3.64
N THR A 107 -3.17 2.86 -3.69
CA THR A 107 -4.06 1.81 -3.17
C THR A 107 -4.24 0.64 -4.14
N MET A 108 -3.77 0.71 -5.38
CA MET A 108 -4.04 -0.34 -6.38
C MET A 108 -3.38 -1.70 -6.10
N PRO A 109 -2.10 -1.79 -5.67
CA PRO A 109 -1.47 -3.08 -5.43
C PRO A 109 -2.18 -3.86 -4.31
N THR A 110 -2.47 -5.13 -4.55
CA THR A 110 -3.20 -6.00 -3.58
C THR A 110 -2.56 -6.00 -2.20
N LEU A 111 -1.22 -6.12 -2.13
CA LEU A 111 -0.50 -6.08 -0.87
C LEU A 111 -0.70 -4.74 -0.14
N TYR A 112 -0.74 -3.62 -0.88
CA TYR A 112 -0.84 -2.29 -0.26
C TYR A 112 -2.24 -2.06 0.31
N LYS A 113 -3.29 -2.59 -0.33
CA LYS A 113 -4.65 -2.59 0.23
C LYS A 113 -4.70 -3.27 1.60
N GLU A 114 -4.13 -4.47 1.70
CA GLU A 114 -4.15 -5.20 2.98
C GLU A 114 -3.30 -4.51 4.06
N LEU A 115 -2.19 -3.88 3.67
CA LEU A 115 -1.41 -3.06 4.59
C LEU A 115 -2.19 -1.82 5.03
N LEU A 116 -2.96 -1.21 4.14
CA LEU A 116 -3.84 -0.09 4.48
C LEU A 116 -4.96 -0.52 5.43
N ASP A 117 -5.54 -1.70 5.23
CA ASP A 117 -6.55 -2.24 6.15
C ASP A 117 -5.94 -2.55 7.53
N ALA A 118 -4.69 -3.02 7.57
CA ALA A 118 -4.02 -3.41 8.81
C ALA A 118 -3.37 -2.23 9.58
N PHE A 119 -2.94 -1.18 8.88
CA PHE A 119 -2.18 -0.06 9.46
C PHE A 119 -2.85 1.30 9.27
N GLY A 120 -3.97 1.39 8.55
CA GLY A 120 -4.69 2.63 8.32
C GLY A 120 -5.09 3.29 9.64
N GLY A 121 -4.79 4.57 9.78
CA GLY A 121 -5.01 5.32 11.02
C GLY A 121 -4.02 5.03 12.14
N THR A 122 -2.99 4.19 11.91
CA THR A 122 -1.92 3.91 12.87
C THR A 122 -0.58 4.49 12.39
N LYS A 123 0.39 4.59 13.30
CA LYS A 123 1.75 4.97 12.94
C LYS A 123 2.36 3.94 11.99
N ILE A 124 2.92 4.38 10.87
CA ILE A 124 3.59 3.51 9.92
C ILE A 124 4.78 2.82 10.61
N PRO A 125 4.91 1.48 10.52
CA PRO A 125 6.06 0.81 11.12
C PRO A 125 7.37 1.19 10.41
N GLU A 126 8.46 1.22 11.19
CA GLU A 126 9.81 1.36 10.66
C GLU A 126 10.15 0.26 9.64
N TYR A 127 11.08 0.54 8.72
CA TYR A 127 11.46 -0.35 7.61
C TYR A 127 11.74 -1.81 8.03
N SER A 128 12.40 -2.02 9.16
CA SER A 128 12.76 -3.33 9.70
C SER A 128 11.53 -4.08 10.23
N SER A 129 10.72 -3.41 11.06
CA SER A 129 9.49 -3.96 11.63
C SER A 129 8.45 -4.28 10.55
N LEU A 130 8.26 -3.37 9.60
CA LEU A 130 7.40 -3.62 8.43
C LEU A 130 7.91 -4.81 7.63
N GLY A 131 9.22 -4.87 7.37
CA GLY A 131 9.84 -6.00 6.67
C GLY A 131 9.57 -7.35 7.37
N ASN A 132 9.71 -7.41 8.70
CA ASN A 132 9.42 -8.64 9.45
C ASN A 132 7.96 -9.05 9.34
N ARG A 133 7.04 -8.08 9.48
CA ARG A 133 5.60 -8.28 9.29
C ARG A 133 5.26 -8.80 7.89
N LEU A 134 5.86 -8.22 6.85
CA LEU A 134 5.68 -8.64 5.46
C LEU A 134 6.08 -10.11 5.23
N VAL A 135 7.16 -10.57 5.87
CA VAL A 135 7.59 -11.96 5.76
C VAL A 135 6.68 -12.91 6.54
N ASN A 136 6.34 -12.55 7.78
CA ASN A 136 5.61 -13.43 8.69
C ASN A 136 4.11 -13.52 8.36
N ASP A 137 3.49 -12.39 7.99
CA ASP A 137 2.04 -12.28 7.91
C ASP A 137 1.55 -12.22 6.45
N TYR A 138 2.39 -11.78 5.51
CA TYR A 138 1.99 -11.50 4.12
C TYR A 138 2.70 -12.36 3.07
N GLY A 139 3.51 -13.35 3.47
CA GLY A 139 4.15 -14.29 2.55
C GLY A 139 5.17 -13.65 1.60
N ILE A 140 5.79 -12.53 2.00
CA ILE A 140 6.96 -11.98 1.30
C ILE A 140 8.18 -12.85 1.62
N GLU A 141 8.97 -13.20 0.61
CA GLU A 141 10.18 -13.97 0.83
C GLU A 141 11.24 -13.15 1.59
N THR A 142 12.03 -13.80 2.45
CA THR A 142 13.11 -13.16 3.24
C THR A 142 14.06 -12.30 2.39
N GLY A 143 14.41 -12.74 1.17
CA GLY A 143 15.26 -11.96 0.26
C GLY A 143 14.60 -10.70 -0.31
N ALA A 144 13.27 -10.68 -0.36
CA ALA A 144 12.47 -9.54 -0.81
C ALA A 144 12.10 -8.57 0.33
N ARG A 145 12.31 -8.96 1.60
CA ARG A 145 11.94 -8.21 2.81
C ARG A 145 12.26 -6.72 2.73
N GLY A 146 13.54 -6.39 2.58
CA GLY A 146 14.00 -5.00 2.61
C GLY A 146 13.55 -4.18 1.40
N LEU A 147 13.45 -4.82 0.24
CA LEU A 147 12.98 -4.15 -0.97
C LEU A 147 11.48 -3.85 -0.90
N ALA A 148 10.68 -4.81 -0.43
CA ALA A 148 9.24 -4.66 -0.30
C ALA A 148 8.86 -3.58 0.73
N SER A 149 9.47 -3.59 1.92
CA SER A 149 9.20 -2.54 2.93
C SER A 149 9.64 -1.17 2.43
N LYS A 150 10.81 -1.09 1.79
CA LYS A 150 11.31 0.16 1.23
C LYS A 150 10.40 0.73 0.16
N ASN A 151 9.93 -0.10 -0.77
CA ASN A 151 9.07 0.37 -1.84
C ASN A 151 7.70 0.80 -1.32
N PHE A 152 7.14 0.13 -0.31
CA PHE A 152 5.89 0.55 0.32
C PHE A 152 6.03 1.93 0.95
N ILE A 153 7.01 2.12 1.84
CA ILE A 153 7.20 3.39 2.54
C ILE A 153 7.47 4.52 1.54
N LYS A 154 8.38 4.32 0.59
CA LYS A 154 8.65 5.34 -0.44
C LYS A 154 7.45 5.67 -1.31
N SER A 155 6.60 4.69 -1.60
CA SER A 155 5.37 4.94 -2.36
C SER A 155 4.35 5.71 -1.54
N ALA A 156 4.26 5.43 -0.23
CA ALA A 156 3.38 6.13 0.70
C ALA A 156 3.84 7.58 0.93
N GLU A 157 5.15 7.80 1.05
CA GLU A 157 5.77 9.13 1.08
C GLU A 157 5.44 9.92 -0.19
N TYR A 158 5.67 9.31 -1.37
CA TYR A 158 5.41 9.96 -2.66
C TYR A 158 3.93 10.27 -2.89
N ALA A 159 3.03 9.42 -2.40
CA ALA A 159 1.59 9.65 -2.49
C ALA A 159 1.07 10.64 -1.42
N GLU A 160 1.93 11.14 -0.53
CA GLU A 160 1.56 12.04 0.56
C GLU A 160 0.42 11.48 1.44
N VAL A 161 0.45 10.15 1.66
CA VAL A 161 -0.52 9.44 2.51
C VAL A 161 0.03 9.23 3.92
N ILE A 162 1.15 9.85 4.26
CA ILE A 162 1.74 9.83 5.61
C ILE A 162 1.60 11.22 6.22
N GLN A 163 0.78 11.34 7.26
CA GLN A 163 0.56 12.59 8.00
C GLN A 163 1.07 12.41 9.43
N ASN A 164 2.11 13.15 9.83
CA ASN A 164 2.74 13.04 11.15
C ASN A 164 3.16 11.60 11.51
N GLY A 165 3.57 10.82 10.51
CA GLY A 165 3.94 9.40 10.66
C GLY A 165 2.76 8.43 10.69
N ILE A 166 1.52 8.91 10.55
CA ILE A 166 0.31 8.08 10.49
C ILE A 166 -0.06 7.84 9.03
N LEU A 167 -0.38 6.60 8.68
CA LEU A 167 -0.86 6.23 7.35
C LEU A 167 -2.34 6.63 7.21
N VAL A 168 -2.62 7.63 6.38
CA VAL A 168 -3.95 8.19 6.14
C VAL A 168 -4.27 8.12 4.65
N VAL A 169 -5.25 7.31 4.29
CA VAL A 169 -5.81 7.27 2.94
C VAL A 169 -7.31 7.55 3.03
N ASP A 170 -7.78 8.48 2.21
CA ASP A 170 -9.19 8.86 2.15
C ASP A 170 -10.03 7.64 1.74
N ALA A 171 -11.10 7.34 2.49
CA ALA A 171 -11.93 6.15 2.27
C ALA A 171 -12.62 6.11 0.89
N GLU A 172 -12.74 7.27 0.24
CA GLU A 172 -13.28 7.38 -1.13
C GLU A 172 -12.32 6.79 -2.20
N LEU A 173 -11.02 6.67 -1.89
CA LEU A 173 -9.98 6.18 -2.81
C LEU A 173 -9.82 4.65 -2.82
N THR A 174 -10.48 3.95 -1.90
CA THR A 174 -10.41 2.47 -1.79
C THR A 174 -11.59 1.77 -2.48
N MET A 175 -12.61 2.52 -2.92
CA MET A 175 -13.74 1.96 -3.67
C MET A 175 -13.35 1.70 -5.13
N PRO A 176 -13.67 0.53 -5.71
CA PRO A 176 -13.52 0.31 -7.14
C PRO A 176 -14.49 1.23 -7.89
N ASP A 177 -13.99 1.95 -8.91
CA ASP A 177 -14.85 2.70 -9.84
C ASP A 177 -15.87 1.74 -10.45
N SER A 178 -17.14 1.96 -10.12
CA SER A 178 -18.29 1.23 -10.65
C SER A 178 -18.54 1.45 -12.16
N ASN A 179 -17.61 2.10 -12.86
CA ASN A 179 -17.72 2.42 -14.29
C ASN A 179 -16.55 1.96 -15.18
N SER A 180 -15.62 1.11 -14.70
CA SER A 180 -14.61 0.51 -15.58
C SER A 180 -15.10 -0.84 -16.14
N LYS A 181 -15.53 -0.84 -17.41
CA LYS A 181 -15.89 -2.05 -18.17
C LYS A 181 -14.71 -3.00 -18.46
N ASP A 182 -13.49 -2.63 -18.08
CA ASP A 182 -12.27 -3.34 -18.50
C ASP A 182 -11.75 -4.37 -17.49
N MET A 183 -12.54 -4.72 -16.46
CA MET A 183 -12.09 -5.62 -15.39
C MET A 183 -13.12 -6.69 -14.97
N ALA A 184 -14.07 -7.04 -15.84
CA ALA A 184 -15.05 -8.10 -15.58
C ALA A 184 -14.65 -9.50 -16.11
N ASP A 185 -13.70 -9.60 -17.05
CA ASP A 185 -13.50 -10.87 -17.78
C ASP A 185 -12.43 -11.80 -17.20
N THR A 186 -11.60 -11.36 -16.24
CA THR A 186 -10.50 -12.21 -15.72
C THR A 186 -10.85 -12.95 -14.42
N PHE A 187 -11.92 -12.58 -13.71
CA PHE A 187 -12.21 -13.12 -12.37
C PHE A 187 -13.24 -14.27 -12.33
N ASN A 188 -14.04 -14.46 -13.38
CA ASN A 188 -15.19 -15.38 -13.35
C ASN A 188 -14.88 -16.86 -13.59
N ASN A 189 -13.65 -17.24 -13.91
CA ASN A 189 -13.33 -18.63 -14.30
C ASN A 189 -12.69 -19.50 -13.20
N ASN A 190 -12.68 -19.09 -11.93
CA ASN A 190 -12.05 -19.92 -10.88
C ASN A 190 -12.82 -20.08 -9.56
N ILE A 191 -14.11 -19.73 -9.50
CA ILE A 191 -14.97 -20.06 -8.36
C ILE A 191 -15.99 -21.12 -8.79
N ASN A 192 -15.51 -22.31 -9.14
CA ASN A 192 -16.32 -23.52 -9.05
C ASN A 192 -15.43 -24.76 -9.01
N LYS A 193 -14.90 -25.05 -7.81
CA LYS A 193 -14.62 -26.37 -7.25
C LYS A 193 -13.82 -26.19 -5.97
N ASN A 194 -14.51 -26.08 -4.84
CA ASN A 194 -14.34 -27.02 -3.72
C ASN A 194 -15.11 -26.51 -2.50
N ALA A 195 -15.98 -27.38 -2.02
CA ALA A 195 -16.83 -27.21 -0.87
C ALA A 195 -16.03 -27.24 0.45
N ASN A 196 -16.43 -26.35 1.35
CA ASN A 196 -16.81 -26.65 2.74
C ASN A 196 -15.78 -27.31 3.68
N GLN A 197 -15.23 -26.53 4.64
CA GLN A 197 -15.15 -26.93 6.05
C GLN A 197 -15.06 -25.67 6.97
N ASN A 198 -15.86 -25.72 8.04
CA ASN A 198 -15.99 -24.79 9.16
C ASN A 198 -14.67 -24.45 9.87
N ILE A 199 -14.49 -23.17 10.25
CA ILE A 199 -14.03 -22.78 11.61
C ILE A 199 -14.79 -21.50 12.00
N ARG A 200 -15.69 -21.61 12.98
CA ARG A 200 -16.28 -20.48 13.69
C ARG A 200 -15.34 -20.07 14.83
N GLN A 201 -14.95 -18.79 14.89
CA GLN A 201 -14.55 -18.14 16.14
C GLN A 201 -15.35 -16.84 16.30
N PRO A 202 -15.75 -16.48 17.53
CA PRO A 202 -16.74 -15.44 17.77
C PRO A 202 -16.11 -14.06 17.63
N ALA A 203 -16.69 -13.23 16.77
CA ALA A 203 -16.41 -11.81 16.74
C ALA A 203 -16.99 -11.19 18.02
N ILE A 204 -16.13 -10.75 18.94
CA ILE A 204 -16.53 -9.74 19.92
C ILE A 204 -16.62 -8.44 19.12
N GLN A 205 -17.82 -8.16 18.57
CA GLN A 205 -18.15 -6.85 18.05
C GLN A 205 -18.08 -5.88 19.22
N SER A 206 -17.07 -5.02 19.25
CA SER A 206 -17.10 -3.86 20.13
C SER A 206 -18.10 -2.86 19.55
N ASP A 207 -19.18 -2.61 20.29
CA ASP A 207 -20.27 -1.68 19.94
C ASP A 207 -19.81 -0.20 19.85
N ASN A 208 -18.52 0.08 20.02
CA ASN A 208 -17.97 1.43 20.13
C ASN A 208 -16.84 1.68 19.09
N MET A 209 -16.80 2.88 18.54
CA MET A 209 -15.64 3.47 17.86
C MET A 209 -14.72 4.10 18.91
N VAL A 210 -13.43 3.83 18.83
CA VAL A 210 -12.42 4.36 19.76
C VAL A 210 -11.41 5.18 18.99
N PHE A 211 -11.20 6.42 19.41
CA PHE A 211 -10.18 7.33 18.89
C PHE A 211 -9.18 7.61 20.00
N GLU A 212 -7.91 7.30 19.76
CA GLU A 212 -6.84 7.55 20.72
C GLU A 212 -6.09 8.82 20.35
N PHE A 213 -5.79 9.66 21.34
CA PHE A 213 -5.08 10.92 21.22
C PHE A 213 -3.80 10.87 22.08
N PHE A 214 -2.94 11.87 21.90
CA PHE A 214 -1.71 11.98 22.70
C PHE A 214 -2.02 12.09 24.20
N GLY A 215 -1.07 11.72 25.06
CA GLY A 215 -1.26 11.82 26.51
C GLY A 215 -2.29 10.84 27.11
N GLY A 216 -2.72 9.83 26.36
CA GLY A 216 -3.59 8.75 26.86
C GLY A 216 -5.09 9.07 26.82
N VAL A 217 -5.49 10.18 26.18
CA VAL A 217 -6.90 10.53 26.01
C VAL A 217 -7.54 9.60 24.97
N LYS A 218 -8.69 9.01 25.31
CA LYS A 218 -9.48 8.18 24.39
C LYS A 218 -10.91 8.74 24.27
N LEU A 219 -11.36 8.93 23.04
CA LEU A 219 -12.76 9.22 22.74
C LEU A 219 -13.44 7.92 22.32
N VAL A 220 -14.48 7.54 23.05
CA VAL A 220 -15.27 6.35 22.79
C VAL A 220 -16.66 6.78 22.35
N ILE A 221 -17.04 6.45 21.12
CA ILE A 221 -18.33 6.81 20.54
C ILE A 221 -19.13 5.53 20.25
N PRO A 222 -20.34 5.36 20.79
CA PRO A 222 -21.20 4.25 20.42
C PRO A 222 -21.46 4.22 18.91
N ARG A 223 -21.34 3.03 18.31
CA ARG A 223 -21.64 2.84 16.89
C ARG A 223 -23.14 3.01 16.67
N SER A 224 -23.49 4.10 16.02
CA SER A 224 -24.82 4.33 15.44
C SER A 224 -24.64 4.77 14.00
N LYS A 225 -25.67 4.58 13.17
CA LYS A 225 -25.65 5.04 11.77
C LYS A 225 -25.27 6.53 11.69
N LYS A 226 -25.91 7.36 12.52
CA LYS A 226 -25.63 8.79 12.62
C LYS A 226 -24.19 9.11 13.04
N ALA A 227 -23.62 8.36 14.00
CA ALA A 227 -22.23 8.56 14.41
C ALA A 227 -21.23 8.12 13.33
N SER A 228 -21.56 7.06 12.58
CA SER A 228 -20.77 6.63 11.43
C SER A 228 -20.81 7.69 10.34
N ASP A 229 -22.00 8.19 9.98
CA ASP A 229 -22.19 9.22 8.96
C ASP A 229 -21.44 10.51 9.33
N ALA A 230 -21.54 10.98 10.58
CA ALA A 230 -20.82 12.16 11.07
C ALA A 230 -19.27 12.01 11.07
N VAL A 231 -18.75 10.78 11.16
CA VAL A 231 -17.33 10.49 10.98
C VAL A 231 -16.96 10.58 9.49
N MET A 232 -17.78 10.00 8.62
CA MET A 232 -17.55 9.96 7.17
C MET A 232 -17.66 11.34 6.52
N ASP A 233 -18.62 12.14 6.95
CA ASP A 233 -18.90 13.48 6.41
C ASP A 233 -18.00 14.57 7.02
N GLY A 234 -17.08 14.17 7.93
CA GLY A 234 -16.13 15.08 8.55
C GLY A 234 -16.74 16.04 9.58
N GLU A 235 -18.00 15.87 9.96
CA GLU A 235 -18.68 16.71 10.96
C GLU A 235 -17.98 16.68 12.33
N LEU A 236 -17.29 15.58 12.65
CA LEU A 236 -16.51 15.44 13.89
C LEU A 236 -15.10 16.05 13.81
N LYS A 237 -14.72 16.68 12.69
CA LYS A 237 -13.36 17.22 12.48
C LYS A 237 -12.98 18.29 13.50
N ILE A 238 -13.88 19.21 13.82
CA ILE A 238 -13.63 20.28 14.80
C ILE A 238 -13.44 19.71 16.21
N ILE A 239 -14.27 18.75 16.60
CA ILE A 239 -14.17 18.06 17.89
C ILE A 239 -12.85 17.29 17.98
N LYS A 240 -12.44 16.63 16.90
CA LYS A 240 -11.15 15.91 16.81
C LYS A 240 -9.96 16.86 16.96
N ILE A 241 -9.99 18.03 16.30
CA ILE A 241 -8.95 19.05 16.42
C ILE A 241 -8.88 19.57 17.86
N GLY A 242 -10.03 19.96 18.45
CA GLY A 242 -10.07 20.48 19.82
C GLY A 242 -9.60 19.48 20.87
N LEU A 243 -9.96 18.19 20.73
CA LEU A 243 -9.49 17.13 21.63
C LEU A 243 -7.99 16.88 21.48
N ASN A 244 -7.46 16.98 20.27
CA ASN A 244 -6.02 16.87 20.04
C ASN A 244 -5.26 18.03 20.70
N GLU A 245 -5.69 19.27 20.46
CA GLU A 245 -5.11 20.47 21.09
C GLU A 245 -5.19 20.40 22.62
N PHE A 246 -6.32 19.95 23.17
CA PHE A 246 -6.47 19.70 24.60
C PHE A 246 -5.45 18.69 25.11
N SER A 247 -5.32 17.55 24.42
CA SER A 247 -4.41 16.47 24.81
C SER A 247 -2.94 16.89 24.78
N GLU A 248 -2.54 17.68 23.78
CA GLU A 248 -1.19 18.21 23.65
C GLU A 248 -0.87 19.25 24.73
N LYS A 249 -1.86 20.06 25.12
CA LYS A 249 -1.68 21.14 26.08
C LYS A 249 -1.69 20.65 27.53
N PHE A 250 -2.53 19.68 27.85
CA PHE A 250 -2.82 19.32 29.25
C PHE A 250 -2.45 17.89 29.63
N CYS A 251 -2.20 17.00 28.66
CA CYS A 251 -1.89 15.59 28.94
C CYS A 251 -0.42 15.24 28.65
N LYS A 252 0.49 16.24 28.59
CA LYS A 252 1.93 15.98 28.59
C LYS A 252 2.29 15.16 29.83
N LYS A 253 2.97 14.02 29.64
CA LYS A 253 3.63 13.31 30.74
C LYS A 253 4.59 14.28 31.42
N GLU A 254 4.32 14.64 32.67
CA GLU A 254 5.38 15.11 33.55
C GLU A 254 6.48 14.04 33.57
N GLY A 255 7.72 14.51 33.46
CA GLY A 255 8.89 13.67 33.34
C GLY A 255 8.99 12.70 34.52
N LEU A 256 9.09 11.42 34.20
CA LEU A 256 9.91 10.53 35.01
C LEU A 256 11.36 10.88 34.66
N SER A 257 11.90 11.80 35.45
CA SER A 257 13.33 12.09 35.53
C SER A 257 14.09 10.79 35.70
N GLU A 258 15.13 10.65 34.88
CA GLU A 258 16.25 9.75 35.10
C GLU A 258 16.72 9.89 36.55
N GLU A 259 16.54 8.84 37.35
CA GLU A 259 17.39 8.66 38.53
C GLU A 259 18.79 8.34 38.02
N THR A 260 19.59 9.39 37.95
CA THR A 260 21.04 9.30 38.04
C THR A 260 21.40 8.44 39.25
N ASN A 261 21.86 7.21 39.03
CA ASN A 261 22.65 6.50 40.03
C ASN A 261 23.94 7.28 40.23
N GLY A 262 23.92 8.15 41.24
CA GLY A 262 25.10 8.78 41.80
C GLY A 262 25.84 7.81 42.70
N ASP A 263 27.15 7.80 42.52
CA ASP A 263 28.12 7.23 43.45
C ASP A 263 27.92 7.75 44.88
N LYS A 264 28.04 6.82 45.83
CA LYS A 264 28.45 6.90 47.25
C LYS A 264 28.32 5.46 47.76
N GLU A 265 29.34 4.77 48.25
CA GLU A 265 30.49 5.15 49.09
C GLU A 265 31.58 4.07 48.96
#